data_AF-A0A2E0U3A8-F1
#
_entry.id   AF-A0A2E0U3A8-F1
#
_cell.length_a   1.000
_cell.length_b   1.000
_cell.length_c   1.000
_cell.angle_alpha   90.00
_cell.angle_beta   90.00
_cell.angle_gamma   90.00
#
_symmetry.space_group_name_H-M   'P 1'
#
loop_
_entity.id
_entity.type
_entity.pdbx_description
1 polymer ?
#
loop_
_entity_poly.entity_id
_entity_poly.type
_entity_poly.pdbx_seq_one_letter_code
_entity_poly.pdbx_strand_id
1 'polypeptide(L)'
;MVFLFLSVKFKVDIHAFDDCVTDGGNDLGVDAIYITRMSDGPEIHVIQSKFHDSERKAGNAFKTSAMHKFRDFLRTVKNREADLDALANPVLKDRILEIRELLADESSLL
;
A
#
# COMPACT_ATOMS: atom_id res chain seq x y z
N MET A 1 -1.66 12.11 -8.53
CA MET A 1 -0.89 12.57 -7.34
C MET A 1 0.14 11.52 -6.95
N VAL A 2 -0.26 10.27 -6.77
CA VAL A 2 0.63 9.15 -6.43
C VAL A 2 1.79 8.97 -7.42
N PHE A 3 1.54 9.02 -8.74
CA PHE A 3 2.61 8.94 -9.75
C PHE A 3 3.74 9.94 -9.52
N LEU A 4 3.40 11.22 -9.32
CA LEU A 4 4.39 12.27 -9.10
C LEU A 4 5.20 12.01 -7.81
N PHE A 5 4.52 11.59 -6.74
CA PHE A 5 5.20 11.25 -5.48
C PHE A 5 6.18 10.08 -5.68
N LEU A 6 5.73 8.98 -6.28
CA LEU A 6 6.56 7.80 -6.54
C LEU A 6 7.76 8.14 -7.45
N SER A 7 7.53 8.90 -8.52
CA SER A 7 8.58 9.31 -9.46
C SER A 7 9.63 10.21 -8.79
N VAL A 8 9.20 11.19 -8.00
CA VAL A 8 10.12 12.17 -7.39
C VAL A 8 10.89 11.54 -6.23
N LYS A 9 10.18 10.84 -5.33
CA LYS A 9 10.73 10.28 -4.09
C LYS A 9 11.52 9.01 -4.32
N PHE A 10 11.03 8.11 -5.18
CA PHE A 10 11.57 6.77 -5.36
C PHE A 10 12.15 6.52 -6.75
N LYS A 11 12.09 7.50 -7.67
CA LYS A 11 12.58 7.36 -9.06
C LYS A 11 11.90 6.24 -9.84
N VAL A 12 10.67 5.88 -9.45
CA VAL A 12 9.82 4.94 -10.18
C VAL A 12 9.50 5.55 -11.54
N ASP A 13 9.79 4.81 -12.61
CA ASP A 13 9.43 5.21 -13.97
C ASP A 13 7.99 4.80 -14.31
N ILE A 14 7.53 5.12 -15.52
CA ILE A 14 6.17 4.82 -15.95
C ILE A 14 5.88 3.31 -16.06
N HIS A 15 6.89 2.48 -16.31
CA HIS A 15 6.70 1.04 -16.45
C HIS A 15 6.60 0.38 -15.08
N ALA A 16 7.42 0.80 -14.12
CA ALA A 16 7.38 0.30 -12.75
C ALA A 16 6.21 0.90 -11.93
N PHE A 17 5.59 1.98 -12.42
CA PHE A 17 4.46 2.62 -11.75
C PHE A 17 3.25 1.69 -11.64
N ASP A 18 2.90 0.99 -12.71
CA ASP A 18 1.73 0.12 -12.75
C ASP A 18 1.83 -1.01 -11.73
N ASP A 19 3.04 -1.50 -11.46
CA ASP A 19 3.26 -2.52 -10.45
C ASP A 19 3.06 -1.97 -9.02
N CYS A 20 3.25 -0.67 -8.80
CA CYS A 20 3.16 -0.06 -7.48
C CYS A 20 1.73 0.36 -7.10
N VAL A 21 0.88 0.64 -8.08
CA VAL A 21 -0.42 1.29 -7.87
C VAL A 21 -1.49 0.26 -7.54
N THR A 22 -2.14 0.45 -6.40
CA THR A 22 -3.22 -0.42 -5.90
C THR A 22 -4.57 0.29 -5.89
N ASP A 23 -4.62 1.55 -6.31
CA ASP A 23 -5.83 2.38 -6.37
C ASP A 23 -6.91 1.73 -7.25
N GLY A 24 -8.13 1.63 -6.71
CA GLY A 24 -9.25 0.97 -7.37
C GLY A 24 -10.30 0.41 -6.41
N GLY A 25 -11.21 -0.43 -6.94
CA GLY A 25 -12.11 -1.20 -6.08
C GLY A 25 -11.32 -2.13 -5.16
N ASN A 26 -11.78 -2.34 -3.93
CA ASN A 26 -11.14 -3.23 -2.94
C ASN A 26 -9.64 -2.93 -2.71
N ASP A 27 -9.27 -1.66 -2.67
CA ASP A 27 -7.91 -1.15 -2.41
C ASP A 27 -7.53 -1.10 -0.91
N LEU A 28 -8.48 -1.40 -0.02
CA LEU A 28 -8.35 -1.23 1.44
C LEU A 28 -7.79 0.16 1.83
N GLY A 29 -8.07 1.18 1.02
CA GLY A 29 -7.61 2.55 1.21
C GLY A 29 -6.11 2.77 0.97
N VAL A 30 -5.44 1.84 0.28
CA VAL A 30 -4.04 1.94 -0.13
C VAL A 30 -4.01 2.28 -1.62
N ASP A 31 -3.41 3.41 -1.98
CA ASP A 31 -3.33 3.84 -3.38
C ASP A 31 -2.07 3.28 -4.08
N ALA A 32 -1.00 3.04 -3.31
CA ALA A 32 0.21 2.38 -3.81
C ALA A 32 1.02 1.70 -2.69
N ILE A 33 1.78 0.69 -3.09
CA ILE A 33 2.80 0.04 -2.28
C ILE A 33 4.11 0.08 -3.05
N TYR A 34 5.16 0.57 -2.41
CA TYR A 34 6.53 0.54 -2.94
C TYR A 34 7.43 -0.18 -1.93
N ILE A 35 8.17 -1.18 -2.39
CA ILE A 35 9.04 -2.00 -1.55
C ILE A 35 10.48 -1.82 -2.01
N THR A 36 11.36 -1.37 -1.11
CA THR A 36 12.81 -1.37 -1.34
C THR A 36 13.41 -2.59 -0.66
N ARG A 37 14.41 -3.19 -1.29
CA ARG A 37 15.22 -4.27 -0.71
C ARG A 37 16.60 -3.71 -0.44
N MET A 38 16.79 -3.19 0.77
CA MET A 38 18.06 -2.62 1.22
C MET A 38 18.89 -3.68 1.93
N SER A 39 20.18 -3.42 2.13
CA SER A 39 21.10 -4.37 2.78
C SER A 39 20.80 -4.61 4.26
N ASP A 40 20.14 -3.66 4.91
CA ASP A 40 19.70 -3.69 6.31
C ASP A 40 18.29 -4.26 6.49
N GLY A 41 17.60 -4.58 5.40
CA GLY A 41 16.27 -5.18 5.40
C GLY A 41 15.36 -4.57 4.32
N PRO A 42 14.20 -5.19 4.07
CA PRO A 42 13.21 -4.62 3.18
C PRO A 42 12.50 -3.42 3.86
N GLU A 43 12.33 -2.30 3.16
CA GLU A 43 11.42 -1.23 3.58
C GLU A 43 10.12 -1.29 2.78
N ILE A 44 9.00 -1.31 3.49
CA ILE A 44 7.66 -1.34 2.88
C ILE A 44 7.02 0.05 3.03
N HIS A 45 6.87 0.76 1.92
CA HIS A 45 6.19 2.05 1.87
C HIS A 45 4.75 1.87 1.42
N VAL A 46 3.81 2.15 2.32
CA VAL A 46 2.37 2.12 2.04
C VAL A 46 1.86 3.55 1.89
N ILE A 47 1.27 3.86 0.74
CA ILE A 47 0.91 5.23 0.37
C ILE A 47 -0.62 5.34 0.26
N GLN A 48 -1.16 6.34 0.94
CA GLN A 48 -2.53 6.80 0.78
C GLN A 48 -2.52 8.29 0.48
N SER A 49 -3.30 8.69 -0.51
CA SER A 49 -3.43 10.06 -0.96
C SER A 49 -4.90 10.49 -0.99
N LYS A 50 -5.13 11.77 -0.71
CA LYS A 50 -6.44 12.40 -0.85
C LYS A 50 -6.26 13.77 -1.47
N PHE A 51 -7.01 14.00 -2.55
CA PHE A 51 -7.09 15.28 -3.22
C PHE A 51 -8.42 15.95 -2.87
N HIS A 52 -8.35 17.22 -2.50
CA HIS A 52 -9.51 18.05 -2.23
C HIS A 52 -9.42 19.32 -3.07
N ASP A 53 -10.53 19.63 -3.72
CA ASP A 53 -10.75 20.82 -4.56
C ASP A 53 -10.97 22.11 -3.77
N SER A 54 -11.03 22.01 -2.44
CA SER A 54 -11.36 23.13 -1.56
C SER A 54 -10.67 22.99 -0.22
N GLU A 55 -10.18 24.11 0.30
CA GLU A 55 -9.50 24.22 1.60
C GLU A 55 -10.37 23.66 2.73
N ARG A 56 -11.67 23.98 2.72
CA ARG A 56 -12.64 23.47 3.71
C ARG A 56 -12.66 21.93 3.77
N LYS A 57 -12.59 21.24 2.63
CA LYS A 57 -12.55 19.77 2.60
C LYS A 57 -11.16 19.24 2.96
N ALA A 58 -10.11 19.97 2.57
CA ALA A 58 -8.72 19.63 2.89
C ALA A 58 -8.44 19.66 4.40
N GLY A 59 -9.13 20.51 5.16
CA GLY A 59 -9.00 20.59 6.62
C GLY A 59 -9.36 19.29 7.38
N ASN A 60 -10.02 18.33 6.73
CA ASN A 60 -10.28 17.00 7.28
C ASN A 60 -10.17 15.91 6.20
N ALA A 61 -8.99 15.84 5.57
CA ALA A 61 -8.75 14.97 4.43
C ALA A 61 -8.85 13.47 4.75
N PHE A 62 -8.48 13.07 5.97
CA PHE A 62 -8.49 11.68 6.42
C PHE A 62 -9.53 11.48 7.52
N LYS A 63 -10.78 11.23 7.09
CA LYS A 63 -11.86 10.85 8.01
C LYS A 63 -11.55 9.49 8.66
N THR A 64 -12.18 9.21 9.79
CA THR A 64 -12.09 7.94 10.52
C THR A 64 -12.29 6.71 9.62
N SER A 65 -13.17 6.80 8.61
CA SER A 65 -13.38 5.73 7.64
C SER A 65 -12.12 5.36 6.84
N ALA A 66 -11.27 6.34 6.50
CA ALA A 66 -10.00 6.10 5.83
C ALA A 66 -9.01 5.37 6.74
N MET A 67 -9.00 5.72 8.04
CA MET A 67 -8.18 5.00 9.03
C MET A 67 -8.66 3.56 9.25
N HIS A 68 -9.98 3.32 9.23
CA HIS A 68 -10.53 1.98 9.33
C HIS A 68 -10.08 1.10 8.15
N LYS A 69 -10.12 1.63 6.92
CA LYS A 69 -9.62 0.93 5.74
C LYS A 69 -8.13 0.57 5.88
N PHE A 70 -7.29 1.52 6.29
CA PHE A 70 -5.87 1.24 6.50
C PHE A 70 -5.60 0.22 7.62
N ARG A 71 -6.38 0.26 8.70
CA ARG A 71 -6.35 -0.79 9.74
C ARG A 71 -6.72 -2.16 9.15
N ASP A 72 -7.73 -2.21 8.30
CA ASP A 72 -8.20 -3.44 7.67
C ASP A 72 -7.15 -3.99 6.69
N PHE A 73 -6.41 -3.13 5.99
CA PHE A 73 -5.20 -3.51 5.25
C PHE A 73 -4.16 -4.18 6.17
N LEU A 74 -3.77 -3.56 7.29
CA LEU A 74 -2.79 -4.13 8.22
C LEU A 74 -3.24 -5.48 8.80
N ARG A 75 -4.53 -5.61 9.12
CA ARG A 75 -5.14 -6.88 9.57
C ARG A 75 -5.07 -7.94 8.48
N THR A 76 -5.37 -7.56 7.24
CA THR A 76 -5.29 -8.46 6.09
C THR A 76 -3.86 -8.93 5.88
N VAL A 77 -2.87 -8.04 5.91
CA VAL A 77 -1.44 -8.41 5.82
C VAL A 77 -1.07 -9.47 6.85
N LYS A 78 -1.48 -9.29 8.11
CA LYS A 78 -1.17 -10.23 9.22
C LYS A 78 -1.97 -11.54 9.19
N ASN A 79 -3.20 -11.54 8.68
CA ASN A 79 -4.04 -12.73 8.65
C ASN A 79 -3.72 -13.63 7.45
N ARG A 80 -2.90 -14.67 7.66
CA ARG A 80 -2.51 -15.62 6.60
C ARG A 80 -3.67 -16.43 6.00
N GLU A 81 -4.81 -16.52 6.69
CA GLU A 81 -6.01 -17.24 6.24
C GLU A 81 -7.04 -16.33 5.55
N ALA A 82 -6.72 -15.04 5.38
CA ALA A 82 -7.63 -14.10 4.73
C ALA A 82 -7.88 -14.48 3.26
N ASP A 83 -9.16 -14.50 2.87
CA ASP A 83 -9.58 -14.64 1.47
C ASP A 83 -9.26 -13.36 0.68
N LEU A 84 -8.06 -13.32 0.09
CA LEU A 84 -7.58 -12.13 -0.63
C LEU A 84 -8.37 -11.87 -1.91
N ASP A 85 -8.97 -12.89 -2.53
CA ASP A 85 -9.78 -12.71 -3.75
C ASP A 85 -11.09 -11.95 -3.45
N ALA A 86 -11.62 -12.10 -2.24
CA ALA A 86 -12.77 -11.32 -1.78
C ALA A 86 -12.39 -9.93 -1.24
N LEU A 87 -11.18 -9.77 -0.68
CA LEU A 87 -10.80 -8.61 0.12
C LEU A 87 -9.97 -7.56 -0.62
N ALA A 88 -9.20 -7.96 -1.63
CA ALA A 88 -8.21 -7.10 -2.30
C ALA A 88 -8.36 -7.16 -3.82
N ASN A 89 -8.05 -6.07 -4.51
CA ASN A 89 -7.83 -6.14 -5.94
C ASN A 89 -6.53 -6.92 -6.28
N PRO A 90 -6.35 -7.37 -7.54
CA PRO A 90 -5.22 -8.23 -7.90
C PRO A 90 -3.85 -7.63 -7.55
N VAL A 91 -3.62 -6.35 -7.83
CA VAL A 91 -2.32 -5.70 -7.54
C VAL A 91 -2.07 -5.63 -6.03
N LEU A 92 -3.09 -5.25 -5.25
CA LEU A 92 -2.98 -5.23 -3.79
C LEU A 92 -2.77 -6.63 -3.21
N LYS A 93 -3.44 -7.65 -3.75
CA LYS A 93 -3.26 -9.05 -3.37
C LYS A 93 -1.81 -9.47 -3.56
N ASP A 94 -1.23 -9.22 -4.74
CA ASP A 94 0.14 -9.58 -5.05
C ASP A 94 1.13 -8.89 -4.11
N ARG A 95 0.90 -7.59 -3.82
CA ARG A 95 1.73 -6.85 -2.86
C ARG A 95 1.58 -7.33 -1.42
N ILE A 96 0.37 -7.73 -0.99
CA ILE A 96 0.17 -8.35 0.33
C ILE A 96 0.93 -9.67 0.45
N LEU A 97 0.94 -10.48 -0.60
CA LEU A 97 1.68 -11.74 -0.63
C LEU A 97 3.20 -11.50 -0.55
N GLU A 98 3.72 -10.57 -1.34
CA GLU A 98 5.15 -10.19 -1.29
C GLU A 98 5.55 -9.66 0.09
N ILE A 99 4.73 -8.81 0.72
CA ILE A 99 4.96 -8.35 2.10
C ILE A 99 5.01 -9.52 3.08
N ARG A 100 4.10 -10.49 2.96
CA ARG A 100 4.04 -11.65 3.85
C ARG A 100 5.26 -12.57 3.70
N GLU A 101 5.80 -12.69 2.50
CA GLU A 101 7.04 -13.42 2.22
C GLU A 101 8.22 -12.72 2.91
N LEU A 102 8.38 -11.41 2.71
CA LEU A 102 9.44 -10.62 3.33
C LEU A 102 9.41 -10.71 4.87
N LEU A 103 8.23 -10.66 5.47
CA LEU A 103 8.06 -10.80 6.92
C LEU A 103 8.37 -12.23 7.42
N ALA A 104 8.18 -13.25 6.58
CA ALA A 104 8.51 -14.63 6.92
C ALA A 104 10.03 -14.85 6.91
N ASP A 105 10.71 -14.32 5.90
CA ASP A 105 12.17 -14.41 5.77
C ASP A 105 12.89 -13.72 6.93
N GLU A 106 12.43 -12.53 7.33
CA GLU A 106 13.00 -11.81 8.48
C GLU A 106 12.82 -12.59 9.80
N SER A 107 11.68 -13.28 9.96
CA SER A 107 11.41 -14.14 11.13
C SER A 107 12.27 -15.40 11.18
N SER A 108 12.91 -15.80 10.07
CA SER A 108 13.78 -16.97 9.99
C SER A 108 15.25 -16.68 10.35
N LEU A 109 15.60 -15.39 10.48
CA LEU A 109 16.93 -14.91 10.82
C LEU A 109 17.10 -14.60 12.33
N LEU A 110 16.03 -14.73 13.11
CA LEU A 110 15.97 -14.56 14.57
C LEU A 110 15.81 -15.92 15.27
#